data_AF-A0A178WRN8-F1
#
_entry.id   AF-A0A178WRN8-F1
#
_cell.length_a   1.000
_cell.length_b   1.000
_cell.length_c   1.000
_cell.angle_alpha   90.00
_cell.angle_beta   90.00
_cell.angle_gamma   90.00
#
_symmetry.space_group_name_H-M   'P 1'
#
loop_
_entity.id
_entity.type
_entity.pdbx_description
1 polymer ?
#
loop_
_entity_poly.entity_id
_entity_poly.type
_entity_poly.pdbx_seq_one_letter_code
_entity_poly.pdbx_strand_id
1 'polypeptide(L)'
;MHPARLSEPMRWLMVEPGRMRTECTGFGFNLVSGNYEFAALVVIEDEEFWPRFGGVVEANWEVSGLRQYSSLDRELVGELITDEKWTNEGLFAFLLGLRRLSEIGGARVSLPPIDLRC
;
A
#
# COMPACT_ATOMS: atom_id res chain seq x y z
N MET A 1 -3.01 15.40 11.10
CA MET A 1 -3.29 16.49 10.13
C MET A 1 -4.35 17.42 10.73
N HIS A 2 -4.23 18.74 10.56
CA HIS A 2 -5.24 19.66 11.08
C HIS A 2 -6.49 19.64 10.17
N PRO A 3 -7.70 19.39 10.68
CA PRO A 3 -8.91 19.25 9.85
C PRO A 3 -9.17 20.42 8.89
N ALA A 4 -8.88 21.65 9.34
CA ALA A 4 -9.07 22.85 8.52
C ALA A 4 -8.02 23.05 7.40
N ARG A 5 -6.96 22.24 7.34
CA ARG A 5 -5.87 22.37 6.34
C ARG A 5 -5.78 21.17 5.39
N LEU A 6 -6.80 20.31 5.38
CA LEU A 6 -6.85 19.20 4.44
C LEU A 6 -7.04 19.72 3.01
N SER A 7 -6.32 19.14 2.06
CA SER A 7 -6.64 19.24 0.64
C SER A 7 -8.03 18.66 0.36
N GLU A 8 -8.62 18.99 -0.77
CA GLU A 8 -9.93 18.48 -1.15
C GLU A 8 -9.99 16.93 -1.17
N PRO A 9 -9.02 16.19 -1.77
CA PRO A 9 -9.02 14.73 -1.75
C PRO A 9 -8.95 14.15 -0.32
N MET A 10 -8.11 14.74 0.53
CA MET A 10 -7.99 14.29 1.92
C MET A 10 -9.26 14.57 2.71
N ARG A 11 -9.93 15.70 2.46
CA ARG A 11 -11.22 15.99 3.08
C ARG A 11 -12.27 14.97 2.64
N TRP A 12 -12.33 14.62 1.35
CA TRP A 12 -13.24 13.61 0.82
C TRP A 12 -13.09 12.27 1.56
N LEU A 13 -11.86 11.77 1.68
CA LEU A 13 -11.56 10.49 2.33
C LEU A 13 -11.88 10.50 3.83
N MET A 14 -11.77 11.65 4.49
CA MET A 14 -11.94 11.76 5.95
C MET A 14 -13.38 12.08 6.40
N VAL A 15 -14.27 12.48 5.49
CA VAL A 15 -15.66 12.84 5.81
C VAL A 15 -16.51 11.61 6.12
N GLU A 16 -16.34 10.53 5.36
CA GLU A 16 -17.11 9.30 5.52
C GLU A 16 -16.22 8.15 6.00
N PRO A 17 -16.54 7.53 7.16
CA PRO A 17 -15.89 6.31 7.58
C PRO A 17 -16.01 5.24 6.49
N GLY A 18 -14.91 4.57 6.19
CA GLY A 18 -14.88 3.48 5.21
C GLY A 18 -14.41 3.89 3.81
N ARG A 19 -14.29 5.18 3.47
CA ARG A 19 -13.69 5.60 2.19
C ARG A 19 -12.21 5.28 2.07
N MET A 20 -11.51 5.32 3.20
CA MET A 20 -10.11 4.95 3.32
C MET A 20 -9.93 4.06 4.54
N ARG A 21 -9.06 3.07 4.39
CA ARG A 21 -8.56 2.21 5.44
C ARG A 21 -7.06 2.40 5.53
N THR A 22 -6.55 2.50 6.74
CA THR A 22 -5.10 2.50 7.01
C THR A 22 -4.82 1.48 8.09
N GLU A 23 -3.96 0.51 7.79
CA GLU A 23 -3.60 -0.58 8.70
C GLU A 23 -2.08 -0.70 8.82
N CYS A 24 -1.58 -0.89 10.04
CA CYS A 24 -0.23 -1.38 10.25
C CYS A 24 -0.26 -2.90 10.08
N THR A 25 0.32 -3.39 9.00
CA THR A 25 0.34 -4.81 8.60
C THR A 25 1.46 -5.60 9.27
N GLY A 26 2.46 -4.92 9.82
CA GLY A 26 3.48 -5.56 10.64
C GLY A 26 4.60 -4.64 11.10
N PHE A 27 5.43 -5.20 11.96
CA PHE A 27 6.64 -4.60 12.50
C PHE A 27 7.80 -5.55 12.24
N GLY A 28 8.90 -5.02 11.71
CA GLY A 28 10.11 -5.78 11.41
C GLY A 28 11.31 -5.15 12.12
N PHE A 29 12.21 -6.00 12.62
CA PHE A 29 13.50 -5.57 13.16
C PHE A 29 14.63 -6.22 12.34
N ASN A 30 15.45 -5.38 11.71
CA ASN A 30 16.60 -5.84 10.95
C ASN A 30 17.75 -6.15 11.92
N LEU A 31 18.09 -7.44 12.07
CA LEU A 31 19.12 -7.90 13.00
C LEU A 31 20.56 -7.56 12.56
N VAL A 32 20.76 -7.20 11.29
CA VAL A 32 22.08 -6.82 10.77
C VAL A 32 22.36 -5.34 11.02
N SER A 33 21.40 -4.47 10.71
CA SER A 33 21.56 -3.02 10.85
C SER A 33 21.06 -2.44 12.19
N GLY A 34 20.18 -3.16 12.88
CA GLY A 34 19.48 -2.67 14.07
C GLY A 34 18.30 -1.74 13.77
N ASN A 35 17.97 -1.51 12.50
CA ASN A 35 16.83 -0.70 12.10
C ASN A 35 15.51 -1.44 12.35
N TYR A 36 14.42 -0.69 12.43
CA TYR A 36 13.07 -1.23 12.49
C TYR A 36 12.15 -0.55 11.50
N GLU A 37 11.11 -1.27 11.09
CA GLU A 37 10.15 -0.84 10.07
C GLU A 37 8.72 -1.13 10.52
N PHE A 38 7.81 -0.24 10.15
CA PHE A 38 6.36 -0.45 10.28
C PHE A 38 5.75 -0.48 8.89
N ALA A 39 5.32 -1.67 8.47
CA ALA A 39 4.67 -1.86 7.18
C ALA A 39 3.23 -1.38 7.24
N ALA A 40 2.89 -0.33 6.51
CA ALA A 40 1.53 0.22 6.46
C ALA A 40 0.86 -0.09 5.12
N LEU A 41 -0.42 -0.47 5.17
CA LEU A 41 -1.30 -0.60 4.01
C LEU A 41 -2.36 0.50 4.07
N VAL A 42 -2.44 1.30 2.99
CA VAL A 42 -3.52 2.25 2.78
C VAL A 42 -4.39 1.74 1.62
N VAL A 43 -5.69 1.58 1.87
CA VAL A 43 -6.66 1.18 0.85
C VAL A 43 -7.68 2.29 0.71
N ILE A 44 -7.90 2.75 -0.52
CA ILE A 44 -9.01 3.62 -0.86
C ILE A 44 -10.14 2.71 -1.37
N GLU A 45 -11.23 2.66 -0.63
CA GLU A 45 -12.37 1.77 -0.90
C GLU A 45 -13.39 2.43 -1.83
N ASP A 46 -13.40 3.76 -1.87
CA ASP A 46 -14.32 4.56 -2.67
C ASP A 46 -13.91 4.53 -4.16
N GLU A 47 -14.73 3.90 -5.00
CA GLU A 47 -14.49 3.75 -6.44
C GLU A 47 -14.55 5.10 -7.20
N GLU A 48 -15.20 6.12 -6.64
CA GLU A 48 -15.27 7.45 -7.25
C GLU A 48 -14.02 8.29 -6.98
N PHE A 49 -13.19 7.89 -6.02
CA PHE A 49 -12.02 8.68 -5.62
C PHE A 49 -11.04 8.87 -6.77
N TRP A 50 -10.61 7.79 -7.42
CA TRP A 50 -9.58 7.85 -8.46
C TRP A 50 -10.04 8.59 -9.73
N PRO A 51 -11.25 8.34 -10.27
CA PRO A 51 -11.78 9.14 -11.38
C PRO A 51 -11.85 10.64 -11.09
N ARG A 52 -12.14 11.01 -9.84
CA ARG A 52 -12.36 12.41 -9.45
C ARG A 52 -11.07 13.14 -9.08
N PHE A 53 -10.18 12.50 -8.33
CA PHE A 53 -9.03 13.14 -7.71
C PHE A 53 -7.69 12.58 -8.17
N GLY A 54 -7.65 11.48 -8.93
CA GLY A 54 -6.39 10.85 -9.35
C GLY A 54 -5.46 11.81 -10.09
N GLY A 55 -6.01 12.73 -10.89
CA GLY A 55 -5.22 13.74 -11.62
C GLY A 55 -4.59 14.84 -10.77
N VAL A 56 -5.00 15.01 -9.52
CA VAL A 56 -4.43 16.00 -8.57
C VAL A 56 -3.56 15.35 -7.49
N VAL A 57 -3.44 14.02 -7.50
CA VAL A 57 -2.53 13.30 -6.61
C VAL A 57 -1.13 13.39 -7.20
N GLU A 58 -0.28 14.20 -6.58
CA GLU A 58 1.11 14.38 -6.99
C GLU A 58 2.06 13.58 -6.11
N ALA A 59 2.97 12.87 -6.75
CA ALA A 59 4.10 12.25 -6.07
C ALA A 59 5.07 13.37 -5.62
N ASN A 60 5.29 13.49 -4.31
CA ASN A 60 6.37 14.35 -3.80
C ASN A 60 7.74 13.66 -4.00
N TRP A 61 8.83 14.34 -3.61
CA TRP A 61 10.19 13.80 -3.75
C TRP A 61 10.41 12.49 -2.96
N GLU A 62 9.71 12.30 -1.84
CA GLU A 62 9.77 11.09 -1.00
C GLU A 62 9.16 9.88 -1.71
N VAL A 63 8.28 10.11 -2.69
CA VAL A 63 7.63 9.07 -3.50
C VAL A 63 8.04 9.14 -4.98
N SER A 64 9.21 9.71 -5.28
CA SER A 64 9.77 9.81 -6.65
C SER A 64 9.98 8.46 -7.36
N GLY A 65 9.90 7.35 -6.62
CA GLY A 65 9.95 5.97 -7.14
C GLY A 65 8.60 5.23 -7.16
N LEU A 66 7.46 5.92 -6.95
CA LEU A 66 6.16 5.28 -6.91
C LEU A 66 5.85 4.57 -8.24
N ARG A 67 5.44 3.30 -8.14
CA ARG A 67 5.00 2.51 -9.30
C ARG A 67 3.56 2.11 -9.12
N GLN A 68 2.80 2.15 -10.21
CA GLN A 68 1.42 1.71 -10.24
C GLN A 68 1.36 0.34 -10.90
N TYR A 69 0.76 -0.62 -10.20
CA TYR A 69 0.52 -1.96 -10.68
C TYR A 69 -0.91 -2.37 -10.41
N SER A 70 -1.47 -3.21 -11.28
CA SER A 70 -2.79 -3.78 -11.08
C SER A 70 -2.71 -4.90 -10.05
N SER A 71 -3.54 -4.84 -9.01
CA SER A 71 -3.71 -5.95 -8.05
C SER A 71 -4.34 -7.20 -8.67
N LEU A 72 -4.83 -7.10 -9.91
CA LEU A 72 -5.35 -8.22 -10.69
C LEU A 72 -4.28 -8.88 -11.56
N ASP A 73 -3.13 -8.24 -11.74
CA ASP A 73 -2.03 -8.77 -12.54
C ASP A 73 -1.10 -9.63 -11.69
N ARG A 74 -1.54 -10.88 -11.48
CA ARG A 74 -0.83 -11.87 -10.66
C ARG A 74 0.59 -12.12 -11.14
N GLU A 75 0.79 -12.18 -12.45
CA GLU A 75 2.08 -12.52 -13.06
C GLU A 75 3.09 -11.40 -12.81
N LEU A 76 2.71 -10.16 -13.14
CA LEU A 76 3.56 -9.00 -12.91
C LEU A 76 3.89 -8.84 -11.42
N VAL A 77 2.92 -9.03 -10.52
CA VAL A 77 3.19 -8.93 -9.08
C VAL A 77 4.14 -10.04 -8.63
N GLY A 78 4.01 -11.24 -9.19
CA GLY A 78 4.94 -12.35 -8.96
C GLY A 78 6.38 -12.00 -9.38
N GLU A 79 6.55 -11.43 -10.58
CA GLU A 79 7.85 -10.95 -11.05
C GLU A 79 8.44 -9.89 -10.12
N LEU A 80 7.61 -8.94 -9.69
CA LEU A 80 8.03 -7.87 -8.79
C LEU A 80 8.50 -8.42 -7.45
N ILE A 81 7.82 -9.43 -6.87
CA ILE A 81 8.26 -10.07 -5.62
C ILE A 81 9.67 -10.65 -5.74
N THR A 82 10.04 -11.14 -6.93
CA THR A 82 11.34 -11.78 -7.19
C THR A 82 12.43 -10.81 -7.66
N ASP A 83 12.14 -9.51 -7.78
CA ASP A 83 13.11 -8.52 -8.24
C ASP A 83 14.23 -8.31 -7.21
N GLU A 84 15.48 -8.57 -7.60
CA GLU A 84 16.66 -8.43 -6.73
C GLU A 84 16.93 -6.98 -6.29
N LYS A 85 16.26 -6.00 -6.88
CA LYS A 85 16.38 -4.57 -6.52
C LYS A 85 15.70 -4.22 -5.19
N TRP A 86 14.93 -5.13 -4.60
CA TRP A 86 14.31 -4.88 -3.30
C TRP A 86 15.36 -4.71 -2.20
N THR A 87 15.11 -3.76 -1.30
CA THR A 87 15.69 -3.82 0.04
C THR A 87 14.94 -4.85 0.88
N ASN A 88 15.58 -5.38 1.92
CA ASN A 88 14.95 -6.33 2.84
C ASN A 88 13.67 -5.72 3.45
N GLU A 89 13.74 -4.45 3.85
CA GLU A 89 12.65 -3.66 4.42
C GLU A 89 11.50 -3.46 3.42
N GLY A 90 11.83 -3.11 2.17
CA GLY A 90 10.86 -2.90 1.12
C GLY A 90 10.12 -4.17 0.74
N LEU A 91 10.84 -5.28 0.56
CA LEU A 91 10.24 -6.58 0.28
C LEU A 91 9.34 -7.05 1.43
N PHE A 92 9.81 -6.89 2.67
CA PHE A 92 9.04 -7.21 3.87
C PHE A 92 7.71 -6.43 3.91
N ALA A 93 7.77 -5.11 3.76
CA ALA A 93 6.57 -4.28 3.78
C ALA A 93 5.62 -4.59 2.63
N PHE A 94 6.17 -4.84 1.43
CA PHE A 94 5.39 -5.18 0.25
C PHE A 94 4.65 -6.51 0.41
N LEU A 95 5.32 -7.57 0.87
CA LEU A 95 4.71 -8.89 1.06
C LEU A 95 3.61 -8.88 2.13
N LEU A 96 3.82 -8.17 3.24
CA LEU A 96 2.79 -8.01 4.27
C LEU A 96 1.59 -7.22 3.75
N GLY A 97 1.83 -6.15 2.98
CA GLY A 97 0.79 -5.38 2.32
C GLY A 97 -0.04 -6.22 1.34
N LEU A 98 0.61 -7.01 0.47
CA LEU A 98 -0.05 -7.89 -0.49
C LEU A 98 -0.86 -9.00 0.20
N ARG A 99 -0.30 -9.65 1.23
CA ARG A 99 -1.01 -10.65 2.02
C ARG A 99 -2.27 -10.02 2.61
N ARG A 100 -2.14 -8.88 3.29
CA ARG A 100 -3.28 -8.23 3.91
C ARG A 100 -4.31 -7.78 2.88
N LEU A 101 -3.86 -7.24 1.75
CA LEU A 101 -4.73 -6.83 0.65
C LEU A 101 -5.51 -8.01 0.07
N SER A 102 -4.91 -9.20 -0.03
CA SER A 102 -5.61 -10.43 -0.46
C SER A 102 -6.69 -10.89 0.52
N GLU A 103 -6.51 -10.64 1.82
CA GLU A 103 -7.49 -11.01 2.87
C GLU A 103 -8.72 -10.09 2.83
N ILE A 104 -8.54 -8.81 2.50
CA ILE A 104 -9.60 -7.79 2.59
C ILE A 104 -10.17 -7.35 1.24
N GLY A 105 -9.44 -7.54 0.14
CA GLY A 105 -9.74 -6.94 -1.16
C GLY A 105 -10.77 -7.69 -2.01
N GLY A 106 -11.10 -8.94 -1.63
CA GLY A 106 -12.10 -9.75 -2.32
C GLY A 106 -11.80 -9.92 -3.81
N ALA A 107 -12.81 -9.70 -4.66
CA ALA A 107 -12.69 -9.87 -6.12
C ALA A 107 -11.80 -8.82 -6.84
N ARG A 108 -11.41 -7.73 -6.15
CA ARG A 108 -10.53 -6.69 -6.73
C ARG A 108 -9.04 -7.07 -6.71
N VAL A 109 -8.74 -8.26 -6.21
CA VAL A 109 -7.37 -8.68 -5.90
C VAL A 109 -7.16 -10.11 -6.39
N SER A 110 -6.15 -10.32 -7.23
CA SER A 110 -5.69 -11.63 -7.69
C SER A 110 -4.19 -11.72 -7.45
N LEU A 111 -3.80 -11.96 -6.20
CA LEU A 111 -2.40 -11.99 -5.78
C LEU A 111 -1.89 -13.42 -5.52
N PRO A 112 -0.58 -13.68 -5.72
CA PRO A 112 0.02 -14.94 -5.33
C PRO A 112 -0.23 -15.24 -3.83
N PRO A 113 -0.41 -16.51 -3.44
CA PRO A 113 -0.50 -16.86 -2.03
C PRO A 113 0.83 -16.52 -1.34
N ILE A 114 0.77 -15.77 -0.25
CA ILE A 114 1.93 -15.36 0.55
C ILE A 114 1.82 -16.02 1.91
N ASP A 115 2.56 -17.11 2.11
CA ASP A 115 2.69 -17.78 3.41
C ASP A 115 4.01 -17.32 4.07
N LEU A 116 3.89 -16.35 4.97
CA LEU A 116 4.98 -15.91 5.83
C LEU A 116 4.85 -16.63 7.15
N ARG A 117 5.75 -17.58 7.40
CA ARG A 117 5.95 -18.16 8.74
C ARG A 117 6.87 -17.23 9.51
N CYS A 118 6.28 -16.27 10.20
CA CYS A 118 6.96 -15.45 11.20
C CYS A 118 7.02 -16.19 12.55
#